data_AF-A0AAD6IAB6-F1
#
_entry.id   AF-A0AAD6IAB6-F1
#
_cell.length_a   1.000
_cell.length_b   1.000
_cell.length_c   1.000
_cell.angle_alpha   90.00
_cell.angle_beta   90.00
_cell.angle_gamma   90.00
#
_symmetry.space_group_name_H-M   'P 1'
#
loop_
_entity.id
_entity.type
_entity.pdbx_description
1 polymer ?
#
loop_
_entity_poly.entity_id
_entity_poly.type
_entity_poly.pdbx_seq_one_letter_code
_entity_poly.pdbx_strand_id
1 'polypeptide(L)'
;MSLYVIHLWFFDLKIRLPSWLSFVEVHSVSLKSSLTNSPKEPHAHKEHPKHYRQVIYAYDAIGERCEVPELEHDPFYFLDPQRALVPTKNAILIDPVELGLPWISTMKGSPQCIHWREAEAAGMELIEEILAARGAGAVIPERLKTNDKKRKMLELVETAVTICIYLYAVSDATRIRVLTKSILFLFLHDDVIESTVNAEGNSILEGWDTDTFQADELDGPSRNDLFLKFCRETIALDPVLGLELMQDTVRWARFSRTNSSKPGKAHGCWQDFVAFRELDIAYE
;
A
#
# COMPACT_ATOMS: atom_id res chain seq x y z
N MET A 1 0.78 -27.54 27.81
CA MET A 1 0.37 -26.72 26.65
C MET A 1 0.78 -25.30 26.97
N SER A 2 1.74 -24.73 26.25
CA SER A 2 2.31 -23.41 26.57
C SER A 2 1.83 -22.39 25.56
N LEU A 3 1.29 -21.27 26.04
CA LEU A 3 0.86 -20.14 25.24
C LEU A 3 2.04 -19.17 25.16
N TYR A 4 2.51 -18.87 23.95
CA TYR A 4 3.57 -17.89 23.73
C TYR A 4 2.97 -16.62 23.15
N VAL A 5 3.40 -15.47 23.68
CA VAL A 5 2.98 -14.14 23.23
C VAL A 5 4.20 -13.45 22.66
N ILE A 6 4.16 -13.13 21.37
CA ILE A 6 5.19 -12.33 20.70
C ILE A 6 4.59 -10.94 20.50
N HIS A 7 5.27 -9.93 21.06
CA HIS A 7 4.85 -8.54 20.94
C HIS A 7 5.52 -7.91 19.71
N LEU A 8 4.71 -7.55 18.71
CA LEU A 8 5.11 -6.73 17.57
C LEU A 8 4.30 -5.43 17.60
N TRP A 9 4.89 -4.33 17.11
CA TRP A 9 4.41 -2.95 17.32
C TRP A 9 2.99 -2.64 16.80
N PHE A 10 2.34 -3.55 16.07
CA PHE A 10 1.00 -3.34 15.53
C PHE A 10 -0.04 -4.38 15.98
N PHE A 11 0.34 -5.53 16.56
CA PHE A 11 -0.60 -6.51 17.14
C PHE A 11 0.10 -7.61 17.96
N ASP A 12 -0.64 -8.22 18.91
CA ASP A 12 -0.20 -9.40 19.68
C ASP A 12 -0.49 -10.69 18.91
N LEU A 13 0.54 -11.37 18.44
CA LEU A 13 0.39 -12.66 17.78
C LEU A 13 0.43 -13.79 18.82
N LYS A 14 -0.72 -14.43 19.08
CA LYS A 14 -0.83 -15.60 19.96
C LYS A 14 -0.74 -16.88 19.15
N ILE A 15 0.45 -17.47 19.09
CA ILE A 15 0.67 -18.75 18.42
C ILE A 15 0.49 -19.89 19.42
N ARG A 16 -0.39 -20.84 19.10
CA ARG A 16 -0.48 -22.13 19.81
C ARG A 16 0.36 -23.16 19.07
N LEU A 17 1.49 -23.54 19.65
CA LEU A 17 2.32 -24.60 19.09
C LEU A 17 1.78 -25.99 19.50
N PRO A 18 1.75 -26.96 18.57
CA PRO A 18 1.48 -28.37 18.88
C PRO A 18 2.46 -28.95 19.90
N SER A 19 2.02 -29.94 20.69
CA SER A 19 2.82 -30.57 21.75
C SER A 19 4.10 -31.26 21.25
N TRP A 20 4.19 -31.61 19.97
CA TRP A 20 5.37 -32.26 19.40
C TRP A 20 6.54 -31.29 19.13
N LEU A 21 6.32 -29.98 19.23
CA LEU A 21 7.36 -28.94 19.14
C LEU A 21 7.97 -28.57 20.51
N SER A 22 7.63 -29.29 21.59
CA SER A 22 8.11 -28.99 22.96
C SER A 22 9.58 -29.30 23.22
N PHE A 23 10.33 -29.80 22.23
CA PHE A 23 11.75 -30.14 22.36
C PHE A 23 12.70 -29.01 21.99
N VAL A 24 12.20 -27.85 21.56
CA VAL A 24 13.04 -26.67 21.37
C VAL A 24 13.30 -26.04 22.75
N GLU A 25 14.41 -26.43 23.38
CA GLU A 25 14.96 -25.70 24.52
C GLU A 25 15.31 -24.28 24.07
N VAL A 26 14.49 -23.31 24.46
CA VAL A 26 14.82 -21.90 24.32
C VAL A 26 15.91 -21.61 25.35
N HIS A 27 17.17 -21.63 24.92
CA HIS A 27 18.23 -20.97 25.67
C HIS A 27 17.88 -19.49 25.76
N SER A 28 17.55 -19.04 26.97
CA SER A 28 17.43 -17.61 27.27
C SER A 28 18.81 -16.99 27.17
N VAL A 29 19.20 -16.58 25.97
CA VAL A 29 20.34 -15.70 25.78
C VAL A 29 19.90 -14.33 26.32
N SER A 30 20.41 -14.00 27.51
CA SER A 30 20.38 -12.64 28.03
C SER A 30 21.26 -11.79 27.11
N LEU A 31 20.68 -11.32 26.02
CA LEU A 31 21.22 -10.21 25.24
C LEU A 31 21.08 -8.98 26.14
N LYS A 32 22.12 -8.74 26.95
CA LYS A 32 22.41 -7.40 27.43
C LYS A 32 22.40 -6.50 26.20
N SER A 33 21.38 -5.67 26.11
CA SER A 33 21.23 -4.68 25.06
C SER A 33 22.40 -3.70 25.14
N SER A 34 23.47 -3.96 24.41
CA SER A 34 24.25 -2.88 23.82
C SER A 34 23.47 -2.37 22.62
N LEU A 35 22.35 -1.69 22.90
CA LEU A 35 21.69 -0.78 21.99
C LEU A 35 22.60 0.44 21.81
N THR A 36 23.69 0.22 21.08
CA THR A 36 24.54 1.27 20.52
C THR A 36 24.85 0.92 19.08
N ASN A 37 23.82 0.57 18.32
CA ASN A 37 23.87 0.72 16.88
C ASN A 37 23.09 1.99 16.58
N SER A 38 23.82 3.10 16.59
CA SER A 38 23.39 4.34 15.94
C SER A 38 22.83 4.00 14.55
N PRO A 39 21.86 4.78 14.04
CA PRO A 39 21.48 4.70 12.63
C PRO A 39 22.79 4.75 11.83
N LYS A 40 23.07 3.72 11.02
CA LYS A 40 24.14 3.86 10.03
C LYS A 40 23.64 4.92 9.07
N GLU A 41 24.17 6.14 9.23
CA GLU A 41 23.97 7.18 8.23
C GLU A 41 24.39 6.58 6.88
N PRO A 42 23.56 6.72 5.84
CA PRO A 42 23.95 6.28 4.51
C PRO A 42 25.26 6.96 4.13
N HIS A 43 26.21 6.16 3.65
CA HIS A 43 27.55 6.59 3.27
C HIS A 43 27.52 7.85 2.38
N ALA A 44 28.53 8.70 2.57
CA ALA A 44 28.83 9.95 1.88
C ALA A 44 28.22 10.12 0.47
N HIS A 45 27.56 11.27 0.27
CA HIS A 45 26.98 11.83 -0.94
C HIS A 45 27.48 11.22 -2.27
N LYS A 46 26.86 10.12 -2.72
CA LYS A 46 26.73 9.85 -4.16
C LYS A 46 25.75 10.89 -4.71
N GLU A 47 26.09 11.54 -5.81
CA GLU A 47 25.14 12.43 -6.50
C GLU A 47 23.91 11.61 -6.89
N HIS A 48 22.77 11.94 -6.29
CA HIS A 48 21.52 11.30 -6.65
C HIS A 48 21.05 11.80 -8.02
N PRO A 49 20.39 10.96 -8.83
CA PRO A 49 19.75 11.41 -10.04
C PRO A 49 18.83 12.59 -9.79
N LYS A 50 18.76 13.52 -10.75
CA LYS A 50 17.77 14.61 -10.72
C LYS A 50 16.37 13.98 -10.58
N HIS A 51 15.56 14.50 -9.67
CA HIS A 51 14.22 13.98 -9.32
C HIS A 51 14.17 12.71 -8.47
N TYR A 52 15.30 12.21 -7.96
CA TYR A 52 15.32 11.19 -6.92
C TYR A 52 14.50 11.62 -5.69
N ARG A 53 13.64 10.72 -5.19
CA ARG A 53 12.93 10.91 -3.92
C ARG A 53 13.74 10.22 -2.84
N GLN A 54 14.06 10.96 -1.77
CA GLN A 54 14.92 10.44 -0.72
C GLN A 54 14.27 9.25 -0.01
N VAL A 55 14.99 8.13 0.04
CA VAL A 55 14.64 6.99 0.89
C VAL A 55 15.07 7.28 2.33
N ILE A 56 14.11 7.21 3.25
CA ILE A 56 14.30 7.54 4.67
C ILE A 56 14.24 6.31 5.59
N TYR A 57 13.84 5.16 5.07
CA TYR A 57 13.79 3.89 5.80
C TYR A 57 14.37 2.75 4.96
N ALA A 58 15.04 1.82 5.63
CA ALA A 58 15.51 0.57 5.07
C ALA A 58 15.03 -0.57 5.97
N TYR A 59 14.14 -1.41 5.46
CA TYR A 59 13.59 -2.56 6.19
C TYR A 59 14.14 -3.84 5.61
N ASP A 60 14.84 -4.62 6.44
CA ASP A 60 15.32 -5.96 6.09
C ASP A 60 14.37 -7.00 6.71
N ALA A 61 13.50 -7.55 5.87
CA ALA A 61 12.49 -8.52 6.30
C ALA A 61 13.08 -9.90 6.66
N ILE A 62 14.29 -10.22 6.16
CA ILE A 62 14.92 -11.53 6.36
C ILE A 62 15.91 -11.47 7.52
N GLY A 63 16.60 -10.35 7.73
CA GLY A 63 17.50 -10.09 8.88
C GLY A 63 18.79 -10.91 8.88
N GLU A 64 18.77 -12.10 8.28
CA GLU A 64 19.94 -12.92 7.94
C GLU A 64 20.23 -12.80 6.44
N ARG A 65 21.49 -13.00 6.04
CA ARG A 65 21.84 -13.04 4.61
C ARG A 65 21.22 -14.28 3.99
N CYS A 66 20.06 -14.14 3.36
CA CYS A 66 19.65 -15.07 2.32
C CYS A 66 20.57 -14.83 1.12
N GLU A 67 21.38 -15.84 0.78
CA GLU A 67 22.08 -15.85 -0.50
C GLU A 67 21.02 -15.90 -1.59
N VAL A 68 20.94 -14.84 -2.40
CA VAL A 68 20.14 -14.86 -3.63
C VAL A 68 20.83 -15.88 -4.54
N PRO A 69 20.18 -16.99 -4.92
CA PRO A 69 20.83 -18.00 -5.74
C PRO A 69 21.24 -17.38 -7.07
N GLU A 70 22.51 -17.56 -7.45
CA GLU A 70 22.97 -17.24 -8.79
C GLU A 70 22.28 -18.20 -9.77
N LEU A 71 21.34 -17.68 -10.55
CA LEU A 71 20.67 -18.44 -11.58
C LEU A 71 21.54 -18.42 -12.84
N GLU A 72 21.80 -19.59 -13.44
CA GLU A 72 22.52 -19.69 -14.74
C GLU A 72 21.87 -18.85 -15.84
N HIS A 73 20.54 -18.72 -15.76
CA HIS A 73 19.71 -17.87 -16.61
C HIS A 73 18.72 -17.11 -15.74
N ASP A 74 18.54 -15.82 -16.02
CA ASP A 74 17.50 -15.01 -15.37
C ASP A 74 16.14 -15.33 -16.02
N PRO A 75 15.25 -16.12 -15.37
CA PRO A 75 13.95 -16.46 -15.95
C PRO A 75 13.04 -15.23 -16.06
N PHE A 76 13.39 -14.13 -15.39
CA PHE A 76 12.67 -12.87 -15.36
C PHE A 76 13.39 -11.78 -16.14
N TYR A 77 14.29 -12.12 -17.08
CA TYR A 77 15.00 -11.12 -17.87
C TYR A 77 14.07 -10.16 -18.64
N PHE A 78 12.83 -10.58 -18.91
CA PHE A 78 11.80 -9.76 -19.54
C PHE A 78 11.20 -8.70 -18.60
N LEU A 79 11.36 -8.87 -17.29
CA LEU A 79 11.03 -7.90 -16.24
C LEU A 79 12.18 -6.96 -15.91
N ASP A 80 13.34 -7.11 -16.58
CA ASP A 80 14.47 -6.20 -16.40
C ASP A 80 13.99 -4.77 -16.70
N PRO A 81 13.97 -3.87 -15.70
CA PRO A 81 13.49 -2.51 -15.88
C PRO A 81 14.25 -1.77 -16.98
N GLN A 82 15.53 -2.12 -17.22
CA GLN A 82 16.33 -1.51 -18.28
C GLN A 82 15.88 -1.91 -19.69
N ARG A 83 15.14 -3.02 -19.80
CA ARG A 83 14.61 -3.57 -21.07
C ARG A 83 13.12 -3.32 -21.23
N ALA A 84 12.37 -3.49 -20.14
CA ALA A 84 10.91 -3.37 -20.09
C ALA A 84 10.47 -1.91 -20.07
N LEU A 85 11.22 -1.05 -19.38
CA LEU A 85 10.98 0.38 -19.44
C LEU A 85 11.70 0.89 -20.68
N VAL A 86 10.91 1.13 -21.74
CA VAL A 86 11.29 2.12 -22.75
C VAL A 86 11.78 3.36 -21.99
N PRO A 87 12.88 4.03 -22.40
CA PRO A 87 13.38 5.23 -21.70
C PRO A 87 12.27 6.28 -21.63
N THR A 88 11.53 6.25 -20.52
CA THR A 88 10.39 7.10 -20.29
C THR A 88 10.92 8.38 -19.67
N LYS A 89 10.56 9.50 -20.27
CA LYS A 89 10.86 10.85 -19.75
C LYS A 89 10.26 11.11 -18.37
N ASN A 90 9.44 10.19 -17.83
CA ASN A 90 8.74 10.30 -16.56
C ASN A 90 9.33 9.45 -15.43
N ALA A 91 10.34 8.62 -15.69
CA ALA A 91 10.93 7.77 -14.66
C ALA A 91 12.46 7.85 -14.62
N ILE A 92 13.01 7.57 -13.45
CA ILE A 92 14.43 7.27 -13.25
C ILE A 92 14.56 5.83 -12.79
N LEU A 93 15.68 5.18 -13.12
CA LEU A 93 16.01 3.85 -12.60
C LEU A 93 16.92 4.02 -11.39
N ILE A 94 16.53 3.42 -10.27
CA ILE A 94 17.31 3.39 -9.03
C ILE A 94 17.93 2.01 -8.90
N ASP A 95 19.19 1.93 -8.47
CA ASP A 95 19.81 0.69 -8.01
C ASP A 95 19.76 0.63 -6.48
N PRO A 96 18.89 -0.21 -5.89
CA PRO A 96 18.75 -0.32 -4.44
C PRO A 96 20.02 -0.83 -3.75
N VAL A 97 20.78 -1.71 -4.41
CA VAL A 97 22.02 -2.27 -3.87
C VAL A 97 23.10 -1.20 -3.81
N GLU A 98 23.24 -0.39 -4.86
CA GLU A 98 24.19 0.74 -4.87
C GLU A 98 23.86 1.83 -3.83
N LEU A 99 22.59 1.93 -3.43
CA LEU A 99 22.11 2.80 -2.34
C LEU A 99 22.27 2.16 -0.94
N GLY A 100 22.71 0.91 -0.85
CA GLY A 100 22.86 0.19 0.41
C GLY A 100 21.54 -0.26 1.05
N LEU A 101 20.47 -0.40 0.25
CA LEU A 101 19.17 -0.88 0.70
C LEU A 101 19.11 -2.42 0.67
N PRO A 102 18.41 -3.06 1.62
CA PRO A 102 18.05 -4.48 1.50
C PRO A 102 17.25 -4.72 0.22
N TRP A 103 17.71 -5.65 -0.62
CA TRP A 103 17.09 -5.95 -1.91
C TRP A 103 16.89 -7.46 -2.09
N ILE A 104 15.69 -7.92 -1.74
CA ILE A 104 15.30 -9.33 -1.78
C ILE A 104 14.63 -9.62 -3.13
N SER A 105 15.34 -9.34 -4.22
CA SER A 105 14.85 -9.54 -5.59
C SER A 105 16.01 -9.72 -6.55
N THR A 106 15.81 -10.49 -7.62
CA THR A 106 16.75 -10.60 -8.75
C THR A 106 16.60 -9.45 -9.75
N MET A 107 15.61 -8.57 -9.60
CA MET A 107 15.42 -7.42 -10.48
C MET A 107 16.58 -6.43 -10.39
N LYS A 108 17.06 -5.96 -11.55
CA LYS A 108 18.23 -5.08 -11.69
C LYS A 108 17.89 -3.59 -11.59
N GLY A 109 17.18 -3.25 -10.53
CA GLY A 109 16.78 -1.87 -10.21
C GLY A 109 15.30 -1.72 -9.93
N SER A 110 14.92 -0.51 -9.51
CA SER A 110 13.56 -0.11 -9.21
C SER A 110 13.24 1.21 -9.92
N PRO A 111 12.24 1.27 -10.80
CA PRO A 111 11.87 2.53 -11.41
C PRO A 111 11.11 3.44 -10.44
N GLN A 112 11.39 4.73 -10.50
CA GLN A 112 10.69 5.73 -9.71
C GLN A 112 10.18 6.85 -10.62
N CYS A 113 8.90 7.21 -10.47
CA CYS A 113 8.33 8.37 -11.13
C CYS A 113 9.06 9.66 -10.70
N ILE A 114 9.32 10.55 -11.67
CA ILE A 114 9.93 11.86 -11.41
C ILE A 114 8.92 12.88 -10.88
N HIS A 115 7.63 12.63 -11.10
CA HIS A 115 6.50 13.51 -10.73
C HIS A 115 5.98 13.21 -9.31
N TRP A 116 6.87 12.80 -8.41
CA TRP A 116 6.49 12.40 -7.05
C TRP A 116 5.97 13.58 -6.20
N ARG A 117 6.38 14.82 -6.51
CA ARG A 117 5.86 16.02 -5.82
C ARG A 117 4.41 16.28 -6.17
N GLU A 118 4.04 16.01 -7.40
CA GLU A 118 2.68 16.12 -7.92
C GLU A 118 1.78 15.08 -7.24
N ALA A 119 2.29 13.86 -7.05
CA ALA A 119 1.66 12.80 -6.26
C ALA A 119 1.43 13.25 -4.81
N GLU A 120 2.48 13.72 -4.11
CA GLU A 120 2.38 14.22 -2.73
C GLU A 120 1.37 15.35 -2.59
N ALA A 121 1.42 16.33 -3.51
CA ALA A 121 0.48 17.45 -3.52
C ALA A 121 -0.97 16.96 -3.69
N ALA A 122 -1.23 16.02 -4.59
CA ALA A 122 -2.58 15.47 -4.80
C ALA A 122 -3.08 14.67 -3.60
N GLY A 123 -2.23 13.86 -2.96
CA GLY A 123 -2.58 13.11 -1.76
C GLY A 123 -2.92 14.04 -0.58
N MET A 124 -2.09 15.08 -0.37
CA MET A 124 -2.33 16.09 0.65
C MET A 124 -3.60 16.90 0.39
N GLU A 125 -3.82 17.35 -0.84
CA GLU A 125 -5.03 18.06 -1.27
C GLU A 125 -6.29 17.24 -0.95
N LEU A 126 -6.31 15.96 -1.35
CA LEU A 126 -7.46 15.10 -1.12
C LEU A 126 -7.73 14.82 0.37
N ILE A 127 -6.70 14.47 1.15
CA ILE A 127 -6.91 14.16 2.56
C ILE A 127 -7.38 15.40 3.34
N GLU A 128 -6.89 16.58 2.98
CA GLU A 128 -7.34 17.84 3.56
C GLU A 128 -8.81 18.15 3.18
N GLU A 129 -9.21 17.92 1.92
CA GLU A 129 -10.62 18.03 1.48
C GLU A 129 -11.54 17.10 2.27
N ILE A 130 -11.14 15.84 2.47
CA ILE A 130 -11.92 14.83 3.22
C ILE A 130 -12.10 15.25 4.68
N LEU A 131 -11.02 15.73 5.31
CA LEU A 131 -11.06 16.21 6.69
C LEU A 131 -11.90 17.47 6.83
N ALA A 132 -11.82 18.40 5.89
CA ALA A 132 -12.61 19.63 5.88
C ALA A 132 -14.11 19.32 5.71
N ALA A 133 -14.46 18.36 4.85
CA ALA A 133 -15.82 17.89 4.66
C ALA A 133 -16.32 16.95 5.77
N ARG A 134 -15.49 16.67 6.79
CA ARG A 134 -15.79 15.70 7.87
C ARG A 134 -16.26 14.34 7.34
N GLY A 135 -15.62 13.86 6.27
CA GLY A 135 -15.99 12.61 5.61
C GLY A 135 -17.17 12.72 4.63
N ALA A 136 -17.77 13.90 4.44
CA ALA A 136 -18.85 14.14 3.48
C ALA A 136 -20.03 13.15 3.58
N GLY A 137 -20.40 12.75 4.80
CA GLY A 137 -21.45 11.77 5.05
C GLY A 137 -20.98 10.31 5.09
N ALA A 138 -19.70 10.05 4.85
CA ALA A 138 -19.08 8.74 5.02
C ALA A 138 -18.30 8.62 6.34
N VAL A 139 -18.16 7.38 6.80
CA VAL A 139 -17.26 7.02 7.89
C VAL A 139 -15.82 7.16 7.41
N ILE A 140 -14.97 7.78 8.24
CA ILE A 140 -13.52 7.89 8.02
C ILE A 140 -12.78 7.17 9.15
N PRO A 141 -11.51 6.77 8.93
CA PRO A 141 -10.70 6.09 9.93
C PRO A 141 -10.68 6.80 11.28
N GLU A 142 -10.82 6.04 12.37
CA GLU A 142 -10.94 6.61 13.72
C GLU A 142 -9.72 7.44 14.12
N ARG A 143 -8.51 7.01 13.72
CA ARG A 143 -7.27 7.75 13.98
C ARG A 143 -7.23 9.13 13.33
N LEU A 144 -8.07 9.42 12.33
CA LEU A 144 -8.22 10.76 11.75
C LEU A 144 -9.15 11.67 12.57
N LYS A 145 -9.87 11.12 13.56
CA LYS A 145 -10.74 11.87 14.47
C LYS A 145 -10.08 12.17 15.82
N THR A 146 -8.93 11.56 16.11
CA THR A 146 -8.21 11.71 17.38
C THR A 146 -7.05 12.71 17.29
N ASN A 147 -6.33 12.88 18.41
CA ASN A 147 -5.10 13.69 18.47
C ASN A 147 -3.98 13.19 17.53
N ASP A 148 -4.07 11.94 17.05
CA ASP A 148 -3.12 11.35 16.10
C ASP A 148 -3.39 11.70 14.64
N LYS A 149 -4.42 12.51 14.36
CA LYS A 149 -4.86 12.85 13.00
C LYS A 149 -3.73 13.23 12.06
N LYS A 150 -2.83 14.14 12.48
CA LYS A 150 -1.73 14.62 11.63
C LYS A 150 -0.79 13.48 11.25
N ARG A 151 -0.47 12.59 12.20
CA ARG A 151 0.40 11.43 11.95
C ARG A 151 -0.25 10.46 10.97
N LYS A 152 -1.53 10.10 11.20
CA LYS A 152 -2.25 9.18 10.32
C LYS A 152 -2.44 9.74 8.92
N MET A 153 -2.70 11.05 8.81
CA MET A 153 -2.77 11.76 7.52
C MET A 153 -1.47 11.60 6.73
N LEU A 154 -0.32 11.89 7.35
CA LEU A 154 0.98 11.76 6.70
C LEU A 154 1.30 10.30 6.33
N GLU A 155 0.97 9.35 7.21
CA GLU A 155 1.13 7.91 6.95
C GLU A 155 0.34 7.46 5.71
N LEU A 156 -0.94 7.83 5.61
CA LEU A 156 -1.79 7.48 4.48
C LEU A 156 -1.28 8.07 3.17
N VAL A 157 -0.92 9.36 3.17
CA VAL A 157 -0.39 10.05 1.98
C VAL A 157 0.96 9.46 1.57
N GLU A 158 1.88 9.27 2.52
CA GLU A 158 3.21 8.70 2.25
C GLU A 158 3.11 7.31 1.62
N THR A 159 2.21 6.49 2.14
CA THR A 159 1.98 5.13 1.64
C THR A 159 1.41 5.17 0.22
N ALA A 160 0.38 5.98 -0.02
CA ALA A 160 -0.23 6.12 -1.34
C ALA A 160 0.76 6.64 -2.40
N VAL A 161 1.54 7.67 -2.06
CA VAL A 161 2.59 8.23 -2.91
C VAL A 161 3.64 7.17 -3.22
N THR A 162 4.18 6.50 -2.20
CA THR A 162 5.24 5.50 -2.37
C THR A 162 4.79 4.38 -3.29
N ILE A 163 3.60 3.84 -3.09
CA ILE A 163 3.03 2.82 -3.98
C ILE A 163 2.97 3.33 -5.42
N CYS A 164 2.43 4.54 -5.62
CA CYS A 164 2.21 5.04 -6.97
C CYS A 164 3.51 5.33 -7.72
N ILE A 165 4.50 5.94 -7.07
CA ILE A 165 5.74 6.34 -7.76
C ILE A 165 6.61 5.14 -8.15
N TYR A 166 6.50 4.01 -7.45
CA TYR A 166 7.27 2.80 -7.75
C TYR A 166 6.50 1.81 -8.64
N LEU A 167 5.19 1.61 -8.43
CA LEU A 167 4.39 0.70 -9.26
C LEU A 167 4.00 1.32 -10.61
N TYR A 168 3.69 2.62 -10.62
CA TYR A 168 3.25 3.34 -11.82
C TYR A 168 4.28 4.36 -12.29
N ALA A 169 5.56 3.98 -12.22
CA ALA A 169 6.71 4.87 -12.40
C ALA A 169 6.70 5.65 -13.74
N VAL A 170 6.09 5.10 -14.79
CA VAL A 170 6.05 5.72 -16.12
C VAL A 170 4.97 6.79 -16.29
N SER A 171 4.11 6.98 -15.29
CA SER A 171 2.99 7.93 -15.31
C SER A 171 3.47 9.37 -15.51
N ASP A 172 2.71 10.14 -16.28
CA ASP A 172 2.87 11.59 -16.30
C ASP A 172 2.31 12.25 -15.03
N ALA A 173 2.57 13.55 -14.89
CA ALA A 173 2.14 14.36 -13.77
C ALA A 173 0.62 14.31 -13.51
N THR A 174 -0.21 14.21 -14.54
CA THR A 174 -1.67 14.19 -14.36
C THR A 174 -2.14 12.82 -13.91
N ARG A 175 -1.63 11.75 -14.53
CA ARG A 175 -1.97 10.36 -14.17
C ARG A 175 -1.51 10.01 -12.75
N ILE A 176 -0.30 10.40 -12.35
CA ILE A 176 0.21 10.08 -11.01
C ILE A 176 -0.63 10.75 -9.91
N ARG A 177 -1.19 11.94 -10.17
CA ARG A 177 -2.10 12.61 -9.24
C ARG A 177 -3.39 11.80 -9.04
N VAL A 178 -4.01 11.36 -10.13
CA VAL A 178 -5.23 10.54 -10.09
C VAL A 178 -4.97 9.19 -9.41
N LEU A 179 -3.86 8.52 -9.73
CA LEU A 179 -3.47 7.25 -9.10
C LEU A 179 -3.19 7.40 -7.60
N THR A 180 -2.55 8.50 -7.19
CA THR A 180 -2.31 8.73 -5.76
C THR A 180 -3.62 8.93 -5.01
N LYS A 181 -4.56 9.67 -5.60
CA LYS A 181 -5.91 9.85 -5.04
C LYS A 181 -6.67 8.52 -4.96
N SER A 182 -6.60 7.66 -5.99
CA SER A 182 -7.27 6.35 -5.95
C SER A 182 -6.73 5.47 -4.83
N ILE A 183 -5.41 5.30 -4.72
CA ILE A 183 -4.80 4.50 -3.65
C ILE A 183 -5.14 5.07 -2.27
N LEU A 184 -5.18 6.39 -2.12
CA LEU A 184 -5.58 7.02 -0.87
C LEU A 184 -7.04 6.69 -0.49
N PHE A 185 -7.97 6.67 -1.45
CA PHE A 185 -9.34 6.21 -1.19
C PHE A 185 -9.39 4.74 -0.76
N LEU A 186 -8.58 3.87 -1.39
CA LEU A 186 -8.50 2.46 -1.00
C LEU A 186 -8.07 2.32 0.47
N PHE A 187 -7.01 3.01 0.90
CA PHE A 187 -6.55 2.94 2.29
C PHE A 187 -7.55 3.53 3.30
N LEU A 188 -8.24 4.61 2.93
CA LEU A 188 -9.28 5.18 3.77
C LEU A 188 -10.44 4.21 3.97
N HIS A 189 -10.81 3.47 2.92
CA HIS A 189 -11.80 2.42 2.99
C HIS A 189 -11.31 1.25 3.85
N ASP A 190 -10.11 0.73 3.56
CA ASP A 190 -9.49 -0.41 4.24
C ASP A 190 -9.43 -0.21 5.76
N ASP A 191 -8.89 0.94 6.21
CA ASP A 191 -8.83 1.31 7.62
C ASP A 191 -10.23 1.36 8.28
N VAL A 192 -11.28 1.75 7.54
CA VAL A 192 -12.66 1.73 8.06
C VAL A 192 -13.14 0.29 8.20
N ILE A 193 -12.92 -0.56 7.19
CA ILE A 193 -13.38 -1.95 7.16
C ILE A 193 -12.68 -2.80 8.22
N GLU A 194 -11.39 -2.58 8.47
CA GLU A 194 -10.62 -3.34 9.46
C GLU A 194 -10.84 -2.86 10.90
N SER A 195 -11.40 -1.66 11.07
CA SER A 195 -11.65 -1.09 12.39
C SER A 195 -12.99 -1.53 13.01
N THR A 196 -13.14 -1.24 14.30
CA THR A 196 -14.44 -1.37 14.99
C THR A 196 -15.52 -0.46 14.41
N VAL A 197 -15.14 0.60 13.67
CA VAL A 197 -16.10 1.54 13.06
C VAL A 197 -16.71 1.02 11.76
N ASN A 198 -16.28 -0.15 11.26
CA ASN A 198 -16.92 -0.84 10.14
C ASN A 198 -18.45 -0.92 10.35
N ALA A 199 -18.90 -1.25 11.57
CA ALA A 199 -20.34 -1.34 11.88
C ALA A 199 -21.11 0.00 11.90
N GLU A 200 -20.42 1.15 11.84
CA GLU A 200 -21.02 2.48 12.01
C GLU A 200 -21.63 3.05 10.73
N GLY A 201 -21.27 2.50 9.56
CA GLY A 201 -21.85 2.91 8.29
C GLY A 201 -20.97 2.63 7.08
N ASN A 202 -21.30 3.33 5.99
CA ASN A 202 -20.57 3.26 4.73
C ASN A 202 -19.30 4.11 4.82
N SER A 203 -18.19 3.54 4.36
CA SER A 203 -16.96 4.29 4.04
C SER A 203 -17.14 5.15 2.79
N ILE A 204 -16.09 5.92 2.45
CA ILE A 204 -16.08 6.88 1.35
C ILE A 204 -16.26 6.25 -0.05
N LEU A 205 -15.92 4.97 -0.20
CA LEU A 205 -16.06 4.21 -1.45
C LEU A 205 -17.38 3.46 -1.57
N GLU A 206 -18.16 3.42 -0.49
CA GLU A 206 -19.38 2.63 -0.40
C GLU A 206 -20.64 3.46 -0.65
N GLY A 207 -21.77 2.77 -0.69
CA GLY A 207 -23.07 3.40 -0.84
C GLY A 207 -23.58 3.41 -2.27
N TRP A 208 -23.04 2.61 -3.19
CA TRP A 208 -23.57 2.34 -4.53
C TRP A 208 -24.61 1.20 -4.49
N ASP A 209 -25.66 1.26 -5.31
CA ASP A 209 -26.73 0.23 -5.33
C ASP A 209 -26.39 -0.96 -6.25
N THR A 210 -25.51 -0.75 -7.23
CA THR A 210 -25.21 -1.66 -8.33
C THR A 210 -23.88 -2.34 -8.14
N ASP A 211 -23.74 -3.65 -8.37
CA ASP A 211 -22.51 -4.42 -8.13
C ASP A 211 -21.23 -3.86 -8.78
N THR A 212 -21.39 -2.97 -9.76
CA THR A 212 -20.31 -2.26 -10.45
C THR A 212 -20.73 -0.81 -10.72
N PHE A 213 -19.79 0.12 -10.57
CA PHE A 213 -20.01 1.52 -10.90
C PHE A 213 -20.46 1.68 -12.36
N GLN A 214 -21.50 2.47 -12.61
CA GLN A 214 -21.97 2.80 -13.96
C GLN A 214 -21.76 4.28 -14.25
N ALA A 215 -21.41 4.62 -15.49
CA ALA A 215 -21.07 6.00 -15.85
C ALA A 215 -22.25 6.98 -15.66
N ASP A 216 -23.49 6.52 -15.77
CA ASP A 216 -24.71 7.29 -15.50
C ASP A 216 -24.92 7.59 -14.01
N GLU A 217 -24.25 6.87 -13.10
CA GLU A 217 -24.26 7.18 -11.67
C GLU A 217 -23.53 8.50 -11.36
N LEU A 218 -22.74 9.05 -12.29
CA LEU A 218 -22.13 10.39 -12.17
C LEU A 218 -23.16 11.51 -12.05
N ASP A 219 -24.38 11.31 -12.58
CA ASP A 219 -25.47 12.28 -12.57
C ASP A 219 -26.55 11.95 -11.53
N GLY A 220 -26.35 10.88 -10.75
CA GLY A 220 -27.26 10.41 -9.71
C GLY A 220 -27.23 11.27 -8.44
N PRO A 221 -28.13 10.98 -7.47
CA PRO A 221 -28.08 11.62 -6.15
C PRO A 221 -26.73 11.34 -5.48
N SER A 222 -26.11 12.39 -4.95
CA SER A 222 -24.80 12.26 -4.35
C SER A 222 -24.82 11.36 -3.12
N ARG A 223 -24.07 10.25 -3.20
CA ARG A 223 -23.81 9.31 -2.10
C ARG A 223 -22.53 9.67 -1.36
N ASN A 224 -21.55 10.23 -2.08
CA ASN A 224 -20.36 10.87 -1.55
C ASN A 224 -19.82 11.90 -2.56
N ASP A 225 -19.95 13.19 -2.26
CA ASP A 225 -19.57 14.27 -3.20
C ASP A 225 -18.09 14.25 -3.58
N LEU A 226 -17.21 13.88 -2.64
CA LEU A 226 -15.77 13.86 -2.86
C LEU A 226 -15.36 12.71 -3.77
N PHE A 227 -15.91 11.52 -3.54
CA PHE A 227 -15.64 10.38 -4.41
C PHE A 227 -16.27 10.57 -5.80
N LEU A 228 -17.47 11.16 -5.89
CA LEU A 228 -18.07 11.53 -7.19
C LEU A 228 -17.25 12.58 -7.96
N LYS A 229 -16.73 13.61 -7.28
CA LYS A 229 -15.79 14.57 -7.87
C LYS A 229 -14.58 13.86 -8.46
N PHE A 230 -14.03 12.90 -7.71
CA PHE A 230 -12.90 12.09 -8.17
C PHE A 230 -13.25 11.18 -9.36
N CYS A 231 -14.43 10.55 -9.36
CA CYS A 231 -14.90 9.74 -10.50
C CYS A 231 -14.97 10.59 -11.78
N ARG A 232 -15.53 11.81 -11.69
CA ARG A 232 -15.59 12.75 -12.83
C ARG A 232 -14.20 13.15 -13.31
N GLU A 233 -13.28 13.48 -12.39
CA GLU A 233 -11.88 13.82 -12.72
C GLU A 233 -11.19 12.68 -13.47
N THR A 234 -11.35 11.45 -12.98
CA THR A 234 -10.71 10.24 -13.53
C THR A 234 -11.25 9.88 -14.90
N ILE A 235 -12.58 9.86 -15.07
CA ILE A 235 -13.23 9.53 -16.35
C ILE A 235 -12.98 10.63 -17.40
N ALA A 236 -12.90 11.89 -16.98
CA ALA A 236 -12.53 12.98 -17.88
C ALA A 236 -11.07 12.87 -18.37
N LEU A 237 -10.17 12.32 -17.54
CA LEU A 237 -8.77 12.10 -17.92
C LEU A 237 -8.61 10.97 -18.94
N ASP A 238 -9.31 9.85 -18.71
CA ASP A 238 -9.36 8.72 -19.63
C ASP A 238 -10.74 8.05 -19.53
N PRO A 239 -11.64 8.22 -20.53
CA PRO A 239 -13.00 7.70 -20.42
C PRO A 239 -13.10 6.18 -20.32
N VAL A 240 -12.12 5.45 -20.84
CA VAL A 240 -12.13 3.99 -20.84
C VAL A 240 -11.48 3.48 -19.56
N LEU A 241 -10.20 3.78 -19.36
CA LEU A 241 -9.45 3.29 -18.21
C LEU A 241 -9.93 3.91 -16.89
N GLY A 242 -10.42 5.15 -16.94
CA GLY A 242 -10.97 5.81 -15.77
C GLY A 242 -12.29 5.20 -15.33
N LEU A 243 -13.14 4.76 -16.26
CA LEU A 243 -14.37 4.05 -15.92
C LEU A 243 -14.07 2.66 -15.34
N GLU A 244 -13.15 1.92 -15.96
CA GLU A 244 -12.67 0.63 -15.48
C GLU A 244 -12.11 0.73 -14.06
N LEU A 245 -11.24 1.73 -13.80
CA LEU A 245 -10.71 1.99 -12.46
C LEU A 245 -11.83 2.23 -11.42
N MET A 246 -12.89 2.98 -11.76
CA MET A 246 -14.00 3.20 -10.82
C MET A 246 -14.82 1.94 -10.60
N GLN A 247 -15.03 1.13 -11.65
CA GLN A 247 -15.72 -0.16 -11.56
C GLN A 247 -14.99 -1.12 -10.63
N ASP A 248 -13.68 -1.25 -10.79
CA ASP A 248 -12.87 -2.16 -9.97
C ASP A 248 -12.71 -1.64 -8.55
N THR A 249 -12.57 -0.33 -8.36
CA THR A 249 -12.56 0.31 -7.02
C THR A 249 -13.83 -0.01 -6.24
N VAL A 250 -15.01 0.14 -6.86
CA VAL A 250 -16.30 -0.16 -6.21
C VAL A 250 -16.49 -1.66 -6.00
N ARG A 251 -16.07 -2.50 -6.95
CA ARG A 251 -16.10 -3.96 -6.81
C ARG A 251 -15.26 -4.41 -5.63
N TRP A 252 -14.02 -3.93 -5.53
CA TRP A 252 -13.12 -4.22 -4.43
C TRP A 252 -13.69 -3.75 -3.09
N ALA A 253 -14.21 -2.53 -2.99
CA ALA A 253 -14.78 -1.99 -1.76
C ALA A 253 -15.93 -2.85 -1.21
N ARG A 254 -16.74 -3.46 -2.08
CA ARG A 254 -17.77 -4.43 -1.65
C ARG A 254 -17.19 -5.76 -1.21
N PHE A 255 -16.20 -6.25 -1.96
CA PHE A 255 -15.53 -7.49 -1.64
C PHE A 255 -14.88 -7.42 -0.25
N SER A 256 -14.08 -6.38 -0.01
CA SER A 256 -13.37 -6.17 1.26
C SER A 256 -14.34 -6.04 2.43
N ARG A 257 -15.43 -5.27 2.26
CA ARG A 257 -16.51 -5.13 3.26
C ARG A 257 -17.06 -6.49 3.72
N THR A 258 -17.27 -7.39 2.77
CA THR A 258 -17.88 -8.69 3.03
C THR A 258 -16.86 -9.71 3.53
N ASN A 259 -15.59 -9.53 3.20
CA ASN A 259 -14.58 -10.56 3.39
C ASN A 259 -13.47 -10.15 4.35
N SER A 260 -12.84 -9.00 4.22
CA SER A 260 -11.60 -8.64 4.95
C SER A 260 -11.78 -8.61 6.48
N SER A 261 -12.96 -8.25 6.99
CA SER A 261 -13.23 -8.14 8.43
C SER A 261 -13.69 -9.43 9.14
N LYS A 262 -13.70 -10.60 8.48
CA LYS A 262 -14.20 -11.85 9.09
C LYS A 262 -13.23 -12.42 10.13
N PRO A 263 -13.54 -12.42 11.44
CA PRO A 263 -12.71 -13.07 12.43
C PRO A 263 -12.67 -14.58 12.21
N GLY A 264 -11.48 -15.18 12.35
CA GLY A 264 -11.31 -16.64 12.24
C GLY A 264 -11.29 -17.17 10.81
N LYS A 265 -10.96 -16.34 9.81
CA LYS A 265 -10.65 -16.81 8.46
C LYS A 265 -9.52 -17.84 8.49
N ALA A 266 -9.87 -19.09 8.28
CA ALA A 266 -8.95 -20.17 8.00
C ALA A 266 -9.07 -20.52 6.52
N HIS A 267 -7.93 -20.65 5.85
CA HIS A 267 -7.85 -21.13 4.48
C HIS A 267 -7.57 -22.63 4.52
N GLY A 268 -8.30 -23.43 3.73
CA GLY A 268 -8.15 -24.88 3.70
C GLY A 268 -6.80 -25.31 3.15
N CYS A 269 -6.26 -24.53 2.21
CA CYS A 269 -4.94 -24.70 1.64
C CYS A 269 -4.29 -23.36 1.24
N TRP A 270 -3.04 -23.43 0.76
CA TRP A 270 -2.31 -22.26 0.27
C TRP A 270 -2.99 -21.61 -0.94
N GLN A 271 -3.55 -22.41 -1.85
CA GLN A 271 -4.25 -21.91 -3.03
C GLN A 271 -5.49 -21.09 -2.65
N ASP A 272 -6.23 -21.53 -1.63
CA ASP A 272 -7.38 -20.78 -1.10
C ASP A 272 -6.95 -19.44 -0.49
N PHE A 273 -5.77 -19.40 0.14
CA PHE A 273 -5.21 -18.15 0.66
C PHE A 273 -4.78 -17.22 -0.46
N VAL A 274 -4.09 -17.73 -1.49
CA VAL A 274 -3.65 -16.93 -2.64
C VAL A 274 -4.84 -16.34 -3.39
N ALA A 275 -5.83 -17.17 -3.76
CA ALA A 275 -7.02 -16.71 -4.46
C ALA A 275 -7.82 -15.67 -3.65
N PHE A 276 -7.88 -15.83 -2.33
CA PHE A 276 -8.44 -14.79 -1.47
C PHE A 276 -7.59 -13.51 -1.51
N ARG A 277 -6.27 -13.63 -1.36
CA ARG A 277 -5.38 -12.47 -1.22
C ARG A 277 -5.28 -11.67 -2.51
N GLU A 278 -5.39 -12.29 -3.68
CA GLU A 278 -5.47 -11.60 -4.97
C GLU A 278 -6.63 -10.59 -5.00
N LEU A 279 -7.81 -11.00 -4.54
CA LEU A 279 -8.97 -10.11 -4.44
C LEU A 279 -8.80 -9.07 -3.32
N ASP A 280 -8.22 -9.48 -2.19
CA ASP A 280 -8.04 -8.61 -1.01
C ASP A 280 -7.02 -7.48 -1.25
N ILE A 281 -6.01 -7.70 -2.11
CA ILE A 281 -5.03 -6.67 -2.52
C ILE A 281 -5.48 -5.83 -3.73
N ALA A 282 -6.70 -6.01 -4.22
CA ALA A 282 -7.20 -5.36 -5.43
C ALA A 282 -6.33 -5.63 -6.67
N TYR A 283 -5.98 -6.90 -6.91
CA TYR A 283 -5.19 -7.29 -8.09
C TYR A 283 -6.03 -7.30 -9.39
N GLU A 284 -7.27 -7.77 -9.31
CA GLU A 284 -8.27 -7.81 -10.38
C GLU A 284 -9.24 -6.62 -10.29
#